data_AF-Q092U3-F1
#
_entry.id   AF-Q092U3-F1
#
_cell.length_a   1.000
_cell.length_b   1.000
_cell.length_c   1.000
_cell.angle_alpha   90.00
_cell.angle_beta   90.00
_cell.angle_gamma   90.00
#
_symmetry.space_group_name_H-M   'P 1'
#
loop_
_entity.id
_entity.type
_entity.pdbx_description
1 polymer ?
#
loop_
_entity_poly.entity_id
_entity_poly.type
_entity_poly.pdbx_seq_one_letter_code
_entity_poly.pdbx_strand_id
1 'polypeptide(L)'
;MQYRLACEPSDYWRMDTTLRMSLQWTFDDGKQVRRVFPLSAFDSMSLHGHSVQSLALDIGALRNDSPMGRVTMLSPSGENLASVFSSLTPTQRETVVSQLCLLVPSLQNVGLHQTGPRTHQLRFQDRWQPDLWFTPWQVAESVMYLMAFLVLPYQSPLPDVLTLDEPERGLHSRLLRQVIGMLRRLSSGALGARPVQVVIATHSFDLLEHIPPNDLRLMSRSLEDGSVQVSYPKQHLPEWKTRSIEPL
;
A
#
# COMPACT_ATOMS: atom_id res chain seq x y z
N MET A 1 -12.95 -20.05 13.18
CA MET A 1 -13.49 -19.22 12.06
C MET A 1 -13.17 -19.85 10.70
N GLN A 2 -14.15 -20.52 10.08
CA GLN A 2 -14.09 -20.99 8.69
C GLN A 2 -15.07 -20.15 7.87
N TYR A 3 -14.65 -19.71 6.68
CA TYR A 3 -15.52 -19.03 5.71
C TYR A 3 -15.64 -19.88 4.46
N ARG A 4 -16.85 -19.93 3.90
CA ARG A 4 -17.12 -20.52 2.58
C ARG A 4 -17.70 -19.41 1.72
N LEU A 5 -16.97 -19.01 0.67
CA LEU A 5 -17.56 -18.24 -0.42
C LEU A 5 -18.44 -19.19 -1.22
N ALA A 6 -19.73 -18.89 -1.33
CA ALA A 6 -20.60 -19.55 -2.28
C ALA A 6 -20.74 -18.62 -3.49
N CYS A 7 -19.96 -18.90 -4.53
CA CYS A 7 -20.07 -18.31 -5.86
C CYS A 7 -19.94 -19.46 -6.86
N GLU A 8 -20.80 -19.50 -7.89
CA GLU A 8 -20.69 -20.52 -8.94
C GLU A 8 -19.36 -20.31 -9.69
N PRO A 9 -18.60 -21.38 -10.02
CA PRO A 9 -17.30 -21.25 -10.68
C PRO A 9 -17.30 -20.42 -11.98
N SER A 10 -18.44 -20.40 -12.68
CA SER A 10 -18.65 -19.65 -13.92
C SER A 10 -18.68 -18.13 -13.75
N ASP A 11 -18.89 -17.63 -12.53
CA ASP A 11 -19.25 -16.23 -12.27
C ASP A 11 -18.03 -15.33 -11.98
N TYR A 12 -16.84 -15.91 -11.88
CA TYR A 12 -15.61 -15.25 -11.42
C TYR A 12 -15.05 -14.15 -12.37
N TRP A 13 -15.57 -13.96 -13.60
CA TRP A 13 -14.78 -13.32 -14.68
C TRP A 13 -15.39 -12.13 -15.40
N ARG A 14 -16.63 -11.71 -15.10
CA ARG A 14 -17.31 -10.75 -15.99
C ARG A 14 -17.18 -9.28 -15.61
N MET A 15 -16.50 -8.92 -14.51
CA MET A 15 -16.69 -7.60 -13.86
C MET A 15 -18.19 -7.26 -13.74
N ASP A 16 -19.04 -8.29 -13.68
CA ASP A 16 -20.48 -8.13 -13.65
C ASP A 16 -20.86 -7.76 -12.22
N THR A 17 -20.83 -6.45 -11.98
CA THR A 17 -21.17 -5.85 -10.68
C THR A 17 -22.64 -6.08 -10.30
N THR A 18 -23.46 -6.63 -11.20
CA THR A 18 -24.84 -7.04 -10.90
C THR A 18 -24.91 -8.36 -10.14
N LEU A 19 -23.84 -9.16 -10.17
CA LEU A 19 -23.75 -10.41 -9.43
C LEU A 19 -23.62 -10.17 -7.92
N ARG A 20 -24.22 -11.08 -7.16
CA ARG A 20 -24.30 -11.01 -5.70
C ARG A 20 -23.36 -12.03 -5.07
N MET A 21 -22.34 -11.57 -4.36
CA MET A 21 -21.49 -12.43 -3.54
C MET A 21 -22.16 -12.71 -2.20
N SER A 22 -22.02 -13.94 -1.68
CA SER A 22 -22.45 -14.24 -0.31
C SER A 22 -21.29 -14.67 0.56
N LEU A 23 -21.07 -13.95 1.67
CA LEU A 23 -20.11 -14.33 2.70
C LEU A 23 -20.87 -15.06 3.81
N GLN A 24 -20.43 -16.27 4.13
CA GLN A 24 -20.98 -17.08 5.21
C GLN A 24 -19.92 -17.29 6.28
N TRP A 25 -20.17 -16.74 7.47
CA TRP A 25 -19.38 -16.96 8.67
C TRP A 25 -19.96 -18.11 9.47
N THR A 26 -19.11 -19.00 9.95
CA THR A 26 -19.45 -20.00 10.98
C THR A 26 -18.62 -19.70 12.22
N PHE A 27 -19.31 -19.39 13.32
CA PHE A 27 -18.73 -19.11 14.63
C PHE A 27 -18.50 -20.42 15.39
N ASP A 28 -17.62 -20.38 16.39
CA ASP A 28 -17.22 -21.59 17.13
C ASP A 28 -18.35 -22.16 18.02
N ASP A 29 -19.41 -21.38 18.26
CA ASP A 29 -20.67 -21.80 18.88
C ASP A 29 -21.66 -22.46 17.89
N GLY A 30 -21.24 -22.66 16.64
CA GLY A 30 -22.05 -23.23 15.55
C GLY A 30 -22.98 -22.22 14.87
N LYS A 31 -23.02 -20.96 15.32
CA LYS A 31 -23.86 -19.93 14.69
C LYS A 31 -23.35 -19.63 13.28
N GLN A 32 -24.27 -19.55 12.32
CA GLN A 32 -23.94 -19.17 10.96
C GLN A 32 -24.58 -17.84 10.60
N VAL A 33 -23.78 -16.94 10.01
CA VAL A 33 -24.25 -15.66 9.49
C VAL A 33 -23.93 -15.63 8.01
N ARG A 34 -24.95 -15.48 7.17
CA ARG A 34 -24.79 -15.30 5.72
C ARG A 34 -25.19 -13.87 5.36
N ARG A 35 -24.31 -13.13 4.69
CA ARG A 35 -24.66 -11.84 4.08
C ARG A 35 -24.37 -11.87 2.60
N VAL A 36 -25.28 -11.26 1.85
CA VAL A 36 -25.23 -11.16 0.40
C VAL A 36 -24.96 -9.70 0.04
N PHE A 37 -23.98 -9.46 -0.81
CA PHE A 37 -23.53 -8.12 -1.18
C PHE A 37 -23.39 -8.00 -2.71
N PRO A 38 -23.65 -6.81 -3.28
CA PRO A 38 -23.27 -6.54 -4.66
C PRO A 38 -21.74 -6.52 -4.77
N LEU A 39 -21.19 -7.03 -5.88
CA LEU A 39 -19.73 -7.13 -6.09
C LEU A 39 -19.01 -5.77 -5.95
N SER A 40 -19.67 -4.69 -6.38
CA SER A 40 -19.18 -3.30 -6.32
C SER A 40 -19.05 -2.73 -4.90
N ALA A 41 -19.59 -3.40 -3.88
CA ALA A 41 -19.50 -2.93 -2.50
C ALA A 41 -18.14 -3.21 -1.85
N PHE A 42 -17.26 -4.01 -2.45
CA PHE A 42 -15.97 -4.37 -1.81
C PHE A 42 -15.03 -3.17 -1.63
N ASP A 43 -15.01 -2.21 -2.57
CA ASP A 43 -14.22 -0.97 -2.45
C ASP A 43 -14.66 -0.10 -1.26
N SER A 44 -15.85 -0.37 -0.71
CA SER A 44 -16.47 0.41 0.37
C SER A 44 -16.94 -0.45 1.54
N MET A 45 -16.58 -1.74 1.58
CA MET A 45 -16.92 -2.59 2.73
C MET A 45 -16.04 -2.19 3.91
N SER A 46 -16.62 -1.40 4.80
CA SER A 46 -16.31 -1.50 6.21
C SER A 46 -16.70 -2.91 6.66
N LEU A 47 -15.74 -3.84 6.59
CA LEU A 47 -15.80 -5.10 7.33
C LEU A 47 -16.18 -4.69 8.76
N HIS A 48 -17.35 -5.08 9.24
CA HIS A 48 -18.01 -4.45 10.40
C HIS A 48 -17.01 -4.22 11.56
N GLY A 49 -16.68 -2.94 11.82
CA GLY A 49 -15.78 -2.53 12.91
C GLY A 49 -14.29 -2.32 12.55
N HIS A 50 -13.87 -2.62 11.31
CA HIS A 50 -12.50 -2.43 10.84
C HIS A 50 -12.44 -1.44 9.67
N SER A 51 -11.50 -0.50 9.75
CA SER A 51 -11.19 0.48 8.71
C SER A 51 -10.24 -0.13 7.68
N VAL A 52 -10.61 -0.06 6.40
CA VAL A 52 -9.80 -0.57 5.29
C VAL A 52 -9.36 0.62 4.44
N GLN A 53 -8.08 0.65 4.09
CA GLN A 53 -7.53 1.59 3.11
C GLN A 53 -6.93 0.78 1.96
N SER A 54 -7.39 1.01 0.74
CA SER A 54 -6.85 0.37 -0.46
C SER A 54 -6.09 1.38 -1.29
N LEU A 55 -4.83 1.09 -1.60
CA LEU A 55 -3.97 1.96 -2.40
C LEU A 55 -3.57 1.26 -3.70
N ALA A 56 -3.88 1.92 -4.81
CA ALA A 56 -3.43 1.60 -6.16
C ALA A 56 -2.77 2.88 -6.70
N LEU A 57 -1.53 3.11 -6.30
CA LEU A 57 -0.85 4.38 -6.48
C LEU A 57 -0.56 4.66 -7.96
N ASP A 58 -1.03 5.80 -8.44
CA ASP A 58 -0.79 6.27 -9.80
C ASP A 58 0.30 7.34 -9.82
N ILE A 59 1.29 7.19 -10.70
CA ILE A 59 2.42 8.12 -10.74
C ILE A 59 2.00 9.52 -11.23
N GLY A 60 1.01 9.61 -12.12
CA GLY A 60 0.46 10.89 -12.56
C GLY A 60 -0.24 11.60 -11.40
N ALA A 61 -1.10 10.87 -10.68
CA ALA A 61 -1.78 11.36 -9.49
C ALA A 61 -0.80 11.85 -8.42
N LEU A 62 0.21 11.05 -8.06
CA LEU A 62 1.21 11.42 -7.05
C LEU A 62 1.94 12.75 -7.36
N ARG A 63 2.07 13.10 -8.64
CA ARG A 63 2.74 14.32 -9.11
C ARG A 63 1.84 15.55 -9.18
N ASN A 64 0.54 15.38 -8.98
CA ASN A 64 -0.42 16.48 -9.07
C ASN A 64 -0.28 17.48 -7.92
N ASP A 65 -0.66 18.71 -8.21
CA ASP A 65 -0.91 19.71 -7.19
C ASP A 65 -2.06 19.26 -6.29
N SER A 66 -1.91 19.47 -4.99
CA SER A 66 -2.94 19.15 -4.02
C SER A 66 -3.54 20.43 -3.41
N PRO A 67 -4.83 20.44 -3.05
CA PRO A 67 -5.44 21.58 -2.38
C PRO A 67 -4.83 21.78 -0.99
N MET A 68 -4.53 23.02 -0.64
CA MET A 68 -4.08 23.37 0.71
C MET A 68 -5.21 23.08 1.71
N GLY A 69 -4.91 22.26 2.71
CA GLY A 69 -5.89 21.84 3.71
C GLY A 69 -5.32 20.71 4.55
N ARG A 70 -5.90 20.52 5.74
CA ARG A 70 -5.51 19.44 6.62
C ARG A 70 -6.12 18.13 6.12
N VAL A 71 -5.26 17.23 5.66
CA VAL A 71 -5.61 15.91 5.13
C VAL A 71 -4.73 14.89 5.82
N THR A 72 -5.32 13.91 6.49
CA THR A 72 -4.60 12.95 7.34
C THR A 72 -4.57 11.54 6.77
N MET A 73 -5.09 11.34 5.56
CA MET A 73 -5.15 10.05 4.89
C MET A 73 -4.86 10.21 3.40
N LEU A 74 -4.00 9.35 2.86
CA LEU A 74 -3.66 9.28 1.46
C LEU A 74 -4.83 8.71 0.66
N SER A 75 -5.16 9.34 -0.46
CA SER A 75 -6.18 8.85 -1.37
C SER A 75 -5.72 7.55 -2.07
N PRO A 76 -6.64 6.72 -2.59
CA PRO A 76 -6.28 5.47 -3.27
C PRO A 76 -5.24 5.63 -4.38
N SER A 77 -5.33 6.72 -5.15
CA SER A 77 -4.41 7.07 -6.24
C SER A 77 -3.15 7.81 -5.77
N GLY A 78 -3.19 8.43 -4.58
CA GLY A 78 -2.10 9.26 -4.04
C GLY A 78 -2.14 10.74 -4.45
N GLU A 79 -3.19 11.21 -5.14
CA GLU A 79 -3.30 12.59 -5.65
C GLU A 79 -3.20 13.71 -4.60
N ASN A 80 -3.46 13.38 -3.33
CA ASN A 80 -3.43 14.31 -2.21
C ASN A 80 -2.11 14.26 -1.41
N LEU A 81 -1.06 13.62 -1.95
CA LEU A 81 0.21 13.40 -1.25
C LEU A 81 0.82 14.70 -0.70
N ALA A 82 0.81 15.80 -1.46
CA ALA A 82 1.36 17.07 -0.99
C ALA A 82 0.58 17.60 0.23
N SER A 83 -0.74 17.43 0.24
CA SER A 83 -1.60 17.82 1.37
C SER A 83 -1.40 16.94 2.59
N VAL A 84 -1.24 15.63 2.40
CA VAL A 84 -0.89 14.70 3.49
C VAL A 84 0.45 15.09 4.12
N PHE A 85 1.47 15.30 3.29
CA PHE A 85 2.79 15.74 3.76
C PHE A 85 2.75 17.08 4.49
N SER A 86 1.97 18.05 3.97
CA SER A 86 1.79 19.35 4.61
C SER A 86 1.13 19.26 5.99
N SER A 87 0.30 18.24 6.20
CA SER A 87 -0.48 18.02 7.43
C SER A 87 0.32 17.34 8.53
N LEU A 88 1.52 16.83 8.22
CA LEU A 88 2.43 16.23 9.18
C LEU A 88 2.97 17.27 10.16
N THR A 89 3.15 16.84 11.42
CA THR A 89 3.85 17.66 12.40
C THR A 89 5.30 17.90 11.95
N PRO A 90 5.96 18.98 12.39
CA PRO A 90 7.35 19.26 12.00
C PRO A 90 8.30 18.07 12.20
N THR A 91 8.20 17.38 13.34
CA THR A 91 9.01 16.20 13.66
C THR A 91 8.73 15.01 12.73
N GLN A 92 7.46 14.75 12.41
CA GLN A 92 7.09 13.70 11.45
C GLN A 92 7.63 14.02 10.06
N ARG A 93 7.51 15.29 9.66
CA ARG A 93 7.98 15.79 8.36
C ARG A 93 9.49 15.64 8.23
N GLU A 94 10.24 16.05 9.25
CA GLU A 94 11.69 15.87 9.33
C GLU A 94 12.10 14.39 9.27
N THR A 95 11.35 13.52 9.93
CA THR A 95 11.59 12.06 9.87
C THR A 95 11.38 11.53 8.45
N VAL A 96 10.27 11.90 7.80
CA VAL A 96 9.97 11.50 6.40
C VAL A 96 11.06 12.00 5.45
N VAL A 97 11.44 13.28 5.56
CA VAL A 97 12.50 13.87 4.72
C VAL A 97 13.83 13.15 4.93
N SER A 98 14.22 12.93 6.19
CA SER A 98 15.47 12.25 6.53
C SER A 98 15.51 10.83 5.95
N GLN A 99 14.42 10.06 6.08
CA GLN A 99 14.32 8.73 5.51
C GLN A 99 14.37 8.74 3.98
N LEU A 100 13.69 9.69 3.33
CA LEU A 100 13.75 9.81 1.88
C LEU A 100 15.18 10.13 1.40
N CYS A 101 15.88 11.06 2.05
CA CYS A 101 17.26 11.42 1.73
C CYS A 101 18.26 10.28 1.98
N LEU A 102 18.00 9.40 2.96
CA LEU A 102 18.78 8.18 3.16
C LEU A 102 18.58 7.18 2.00
N LEU A 103 17.35 7.04 1.51
CA LEU A 103 17.00 6.13 0.41
C LEU A 103 17.40 6.68 -0.97
N VAL A 104 17.41 8.01 -1.12
CA VAL A 104 17.73 8.72 -2.36
C VAL A 104 18.84 9.76 -2.08
N PRO A 105 20.11 9.34 -2.04
CA PRO A 105 21.22 10.19 -1.57
C PRO A 105 21.54 11.42 -2.43
N SER A 106 20.89 11.58 -3.59
CA SER A 106 20.98 12.77 -4.44
C SER A 106 20.10 13.93 -3.94
N LEU A 107 19.17 13.66 -3.02
CA LEU A 107 18.28 14.68 -2.45
C LEU A 107 18.79 15.12 -1.07
N GLN A 108 18.64 16.41 -0.76
CA GLN A 108 18.94 16.97 0.55
C GLN A 108 17.70 17.36 1.36
N ASN A 109 16.59 17.69 0.71
CA ASN A 109 15.38 18.13 1.41
C ASN A 109 14.12 17.93 0.57
N VAL A 110 12.96 17.96 1.22
CA VAL A 110 11.63 18.02 0.58
C VAL A 110 10.86 19.19 1.16
N GLY A 111 10.31 20.02 0.29
CA GLY A 111 9.53 21.20 0.63
C GLY A 111 8.16 21.19 -0.01
N LEU A 112 7.40 22.24 0.29
CA LEU A 112 6.14 22.56 -0.37
C LEU A 112 6.28 23.89 -1.08
N HIS A 113 5.73 23.98 -2.28
CA HIS A 113 5.68 25.20 -3.07
C HIS A 113 4.25 25.49 -3.48
N GLN A 114 3.79 26.70 -3.20
CA GLN A 114 2.46 27.15 -3.59
C GLN A 114 2.40 27.37 -5.11
N THR A 115 1.44 26.74 -5.78
CA THR A 115 1.27 26.82 -7.24
C THR A 115 0.08 27.68 -7.65
N GLY A 116 -0.85 27.92 -6.73
CA GLY A 116 -2.04 28.72 -6.93
C GLY A 116 -2.64 29.25 -5.61
N PRO A 117 -3.84 29.87 -5.64
CA PRO A 117 -4.40 30.53 -4.46
C PRO A 117 -4.59 29.62 -3.25
N ARG A 118 -4.93 28.34 -3.48
CA ARG A 118 -5.13 27.32 -2.44
C ARG A 118 -4.61 25.96 -2.89
N THR A 119 -3.53 25.93 -3.66
CA THR A 119 -2.91 24.69 -4.15
C THR A 119 -1.40 24.73 -3.91
N HIS A 120 -0.84 23.57 -3.59
CA HIS A 120 0.60 23.39 -3.43
C HIS A 120 1.05 22.09 -4.08
N GLN A 121 2.35 21.99 -4.30
CA GLN A 121 3.01 20.77 -4.75
C GLN A 121 4.24 20.49 -3.89
N LEU A 122 4.72 19.26 -3.93
CA LEU A 122 6.02 18.91 -3.38
C LEU A 122 7.16 19.54 -4.21
N ARG A 123 8.30 19.78 -3.56
CA ARG A 123 9.56 20.16 -4.19
C ARG A 123 10.69 19.35 -3.57
N PHE A 124 11.66 18.96 -4.39
CA PHE A 124 12.78 18.13 -3.96
C PHE A 124 14.09 18.88 -4.21
N GLN A 125 14.89 19.09 -3.17
CA GLN A 125 16.13 19.86 -3.24
C GLN A 125 17.30 18.95 -3.64
N ASP A 126 18.10 19.39 -4.60
CA ASP A 126 19.36 18.73 -4.94
C ASP A 126 20.36 18.80 -3.78
N ARG A 127 21.14 17.75 -3.59
CA ARG A 127 22.11 17.68 -2.48
C ARG A 127 23.35 18.56 -2.66
N TRP A 128 23.75 18.82 -3.89
CA TRP A 128 25.00 19.53 -4.20
C TRP A 128 24.73 20.98 -4.64
N GLN A 129 23.50 21.30 -5.03
CA GLN A 129 23.08 22.64 -5.43
C GLN A 129 21.91 23.13 -4.55
N PRO A 130 22.19 23.93 -3.50
CA PRO A 130 21.18 24.38 -2.54
C PRO A 130 20.00 25.15 -3.17
N ASP A 131 20.24 25.87 -4.26
CA ASP A 131 19.20 26.66 -4.95
C ASP A 131 18.41 25.85 -5.99
N LEU A 132 18.81 24.60 -6.27
CA LEU A 132 18.18 23.75 -7.28
C LEU A 132 17.07 22.89 -6.65
N TRP A 133 15.83 23.16 -7.08
CA TRP A 133 14.64 22.43 -6.64
C TRP A 133 13.86 21.84 -7.80
N PHE A 134 13.66 20.53 -7.77
CA PHE A 134 12.90 19.79 -8.75
C PHE A 134 11.40 19.77 -8.42
N THR A 135 10.55 19.87 -9.44
CA THR A 135 9.12 19.56 -9.35
C THR A 135 8.91 18.04 -9.23
N PRO A 136 7.70 17.58 -8.85
CA PRO A 136 7.37 16.14 -8.86
C PRO A 136 7.55 15.49 -10.25
N TRP A 137 7.40 16.28 -11.31
CA TRP A 137 7.58 15.86 -12.71
C TRP A 137 9.05 15.74 -13.13
N GLN A 138 9.98 16.32 -12.36
CA GLN A 138 11.41 16.33 -12.64
C GLN A 138 12.20 15.29 -11.85
N VAL A 139 11.56 14.59 -10.91
CA VAL A 139 12.18 13.51 -10.14
C VAL A 139 11.79 12.13 -10.66
N ALA A 140 12.64 11.13 -10.39
CA ALA A 140 12.37 9.74 -10.72
C ALA A 140 11.09 9.23 -10.03
N GLU A 141 10.38 8.30 -10.67
CA GLU A 141 9.11 7.76 -10.14
C GLU A 141 9.27 7.15 -8.75
N SER A 142 10.40 6.47 -8.51
CA SER A 142 10.72 5.87 -7.22
C SER A 142 10.70 6.87 -6.08
N VAL A 143 11.06 8.14 -6.33
CA VAL A 143 11.02 9.20 -5.29
C VAL A 143 9.58 9.45 -4.85
N MET A 144 8.63 9.49 -5.78
CA MET A 144 7.22 9.73 -5.50
C MET A 144 6.59 8.53 -4.78
N TYR A 145 6.88 7.30 -5.22
CA TYR A 145 6.42 6.09 -4.55
C TYR A 145 6.99 5.98 -3.13
N LEU A 146 8.30 6.22 -2.96
CA LEU A 146 8.92 6.25 -1.62
C LEU A 146 8.26 7.30 -0.72
N MET A 147 8.00 8.49 -1.24
CA MET A 147 7.32 9.54 -0.49
C MET A 147 5.92 9.10 -0.03
N ALA A 148 5.15 8.47 -0.92
CA ALA A 148 3.83 7.93 -0.60
C ALA A 148 3.89 6.85 0.49
N PHE A 149 4.88 5.95 0.43
CA PHE A 149 5.08 4.93 1.45
C PHE A 149 5.51 5.51 2.80
N LEU A 150 6.43 6.48 2.80
CA LEU A 150 6.98 7.07 4.03
C LEU A 150 5.94 7.87 4.83
N VAL A 151 4.86 8.37 4.20
CA VAL A 151 3.79 9.07 4.92
C VAL A 151 2.77 8.13 5.58
N LEU A 152 2.68 6.86 5.17
CA LEU A 152 1.67 5.90 5.65
C LEU A 152 1.63 5.73 7.18
N PRO A 153 2.77 5.61 7.89
CA PRO A 153 2.77 5.44 9.35
C PRO A 153 2.22 6.64 10.12
N TYR A 154 2.11 7.80 9.48
CA TYR A 154 1.69 9.06 10.10
C TYR A 154 0.24 9.43 9.79
N GLN A 155 -0.50 8.57 9.08
CA GLN A 155 -1.92 8.78 8.82
C GLN A 155 -2.75 8.69 10.10
N SER A 156 -3.84 9.45 10.15
CA SER A 156 -4.73 9.48 11.31
C SER A 156 -6.21 9.54 10.90
N PRO A 157 -7.03 8.55 11.30
CA PRO A 157 -6.64 7.30 11.96
C PRO A 157 -5.82 6.40 11.02
N LEU A 158 -4.93 5.57 11.58
CA LEU A 158 -4.35 4.45 10.83
C LEU A 158 -5.47 3.45 10.48
N PRO A 159 -5.44 2.82 9.30
CA PRO A 159 -6.39 1.76 8.96
C PRO A 159 -6.12 0.49 9.78
N ASP A 160 -7.14 -0.37 9.93
CA ASP A 160 -6.98 -1.73 10.43
C ASP A 160 -6.35 -2.63 9.38
N VAL A 161 -6.73 -2.43 8.11
CA VAL A 161 -6.24 -3.17 6.96
C VAL A 161 -5.78 -2.20 5.87
N LEU A 162 -4.53 -2.34 5.43
CA LEU A 162 -3.97 -1.65 4.28
C LEU A 162 -3.81 -2.65 3.13
N THR A 163 -4.45 -2.41 1.99
CA THR A 163 -4.23 -3.19 0.78
C THR A 163 -3.38 -2.38 -0.21
N LEU A 164 -2.39 -3.03 -0.83
CA LEU A 164 -1.48 -2.43 -1.79
C LEU A 164 -1.49 -3.27 -3.08
N ASP A 165 -1.74 -2.61 -4.20
CA ASP A 165 -1.63 -3.24 -5.52
C ASP A 165 -0.31 -2.84 -6.20
N GLU A 166 0.48 -3.85 -6.58
CA GLU A 166 1.81 -3.71 -7.19
C GLU A 166 2.70 -2.62 -6.53
N PRO A 167 2.97 -2.68 -5.21
CA PRO A 167 3.74 -1.64 -4.52
C PRO A 167 5.20 -1.53 -5.01
N GLU A 168 5.70 -2.54 -5.72
CA GLU A 168 7.00 -2.52 -6.41
C GLU A 168 7.03 -1.63 -7.65
N ARG A 169 5.87 -1.24 -8.20
CA ARG A 169 5.79 -0.52 -9.46
C ARG A 169 6.52 0.81 -9.36
N GLY A 170 7.44 1.07 -10.29
CA GLY A 170 8.27 2.28 -10.29
C GLY A 170 9.35 2.33 -9.20
N LEU A 171 9.51 1.28 -8.38
CA LEU A 171 10.63 1.17 -7.44
C LEU A 171 11.81 0.44 -8.07
N HIS A 172 13.02 0.94 -7.82
CA HIS A 172 14.24 0.21 -8.14
C HIS A 172 14.38 -0.98 -7.16
N SER A 173 14.75 -2.19 -7.64
CA SER A 173 14.80 -3.42 -6.81
C SER A 173 15.61 -3.27 -5.50
N ARG A 174 16.72 -2.52 -5.54
CA ARG A 174 17.51 -2.12 -4.35
C ARG A 174 16.75 -1.40 -3.23
N LEU A 175 15.61 -0.78 -3.51
CA LEU A 175 14.76 -0.05 -2.57
C LEU A 175 13.59 -0.91 -2.04
N LEU A 176 13.29 -2.00 -2.73
CA LEU A 176 12.14 -2.84 -2.44
C LEU A 176 12.27 -3.47 -1.05
N ARG A 177 13.47 -3.93 -0.67
CA ARG A 177 13.76 -4.45 0.67
C ARG A 177 13.36 -3.46 1.77
N GLN A 178 13.70 -2.18 1.59
CA GLN A 178 13.46 -1.12 2.58
C GLN A 178 11.97 -0.81 2.69
N VAL A 179 11.26 -0.76 1.55
CA VAL A 179 9.80 -0.58 1.53
C VAL A 179 9.11 -1.76 2.21
N ILE A 180 9.47 -3.01 1.89
CA ILE A 180 8.91 -4.20 2.56
C ILE A 180 9.25 -4.21 4.05
N GLY A 181 10.46 -3.82 4.44
CA GLY A 181 10.84 -3.70 5.85
C GLY A 181 10.00 -2.66 6.60
N MET A 182 9.75 -1.51 5.98
CA MET A 182 8.87 -0.49 6.54
C MET A 182 7.43 -1.00 6.69
N LEU A 183 6.88 -1.66 5.66
CA LEU A 183 5.53 -2.23 5.69
C LEU A 183 5.41 -3.33 6.76
N ARG A 184 6.45 -4.14 6.98
CA ARG A 184 6.49 -5.11 8.08
C ARG A 184 6.49 -4.43 9.45
N ARG A 185 7.26 -3.35 9.63
CA ARG A 185 7.26 -2.60 10.90
C ARG A 185 5.92 -1.92 11.17
N LEU A 186 5.27 -1.41 10.13
CA LEU A 186 3.89 -0.92 10.22
C LEU A 186 2.96 -2.07 10.62
N SER A 187 3.14 -3.25 10.02
CA SER A 187 2.30 -4.40 10.30
C SER A 187 2.45 -4.96 11.70
N SER A 188 3.67 -4.97 12.25
CA SER A 188 3.93 -5.43 13.61
C SER A 188 3.65 -4.37 14.68
N GLY A 189 3.30 -3.13 14.31
CA GLY A 189 3.17 -2.01 15.24
C GLY A 189 4.50 -1.48 15.79
N ALA A 190 5.63 -1.89 15.22
CA ALA A 190 6.97 -1.48 15.69
C ALA A 190 7.29 0.00 15.46
N LEU A 191 6.43 0.73 14.74
CA LEU A 191 6.53 2.19 14.54
C LEU A 191 5.85 3.00 15.66
N GLY A 192 5.54 2.37 16.81
CA GLY A 192 4.88 3.03 17.94
C GLY A 192 3.38 3.23 17.73
N ALA A 193 2.80 2.51 16.76
CA ALA A 193 1.41 2.61 16.38
C ALA A 193 0.71 1.26 16.50
N ARG A 194 -0.62 1.26 16.43
CA ARG A 194 -1.40 0.02 16.40
C ARG A 194 -0.96 -0.84 15.19
N PRO A 195 -0.84 -2.17 15.33
CA PRO A 195 -0.58 -3.07 14.20
C PRO A 195 -1.59 -2.85 13.06
N VAL A 196 -1.12 -2.81 11.82
CA VAL A 196 -1.94 -2.72 10.61
C VAL A 196 -1.81 -4.02 9.84
N GLN A 197 -2.92 -4.64 9.45
CA GLN A 197 -2.83 -5.79 8.54
C GLN A 197 -2.48 -5.28 7.14
N VAL A 198 -1.32 -5.67 6.61
CA VAL A 198 -0.89 -5.27 5.25
C VAL A 198 -1.11 -6.44 4.29
N VAL A 199 -1.90 -6.22 3.24
CA VAL A 199 -2.17 -7.19 2.17
C VAL A 199 -1.60 -6.64 0.87
N ILE A 200 -0.74 -7.40 0.21
CA ILE A 200 -0.07 -6.99 -1.03
C ILE A 200 -0.50 -7.93 -2.15
N ALA A 201 -0.95 -7.36 -3.26
CA ALA A 201 -1.04 -8.06 -4.55
C ALA A 201 0.21 -7.71 -5.38
N THR A 202 0.86 -8.72 -5.94
CA THR A 202 2.11 -8.55 -6.70
C THR A 202 2.29 -9.66 -7.72
N HIS A 203 2.91 -9.32 -8.84
CA HIS A 203 3.44 -10.27 -9.83
C HIS A 203 4.98 -10.30 -9.84
N SER A 204 5.63 -9.56 -8.94
CA SER A 204 7.08 -9.36 -8.92
C SER A 204 7.83 -10.45 -8.16
N PHE A 205 8.68 -11.16 -8.89
CA PHE A 205 9.62 -12.12 -8.29
C PHE A 205 10.60 -11.45 -7.31
N ASP A 206 11.01 -10.21 -7.59
CA ASP A 206 11.91 -9.45 -6.71
C ASP A 206 11.25 -9.17 -5.34
N LEU A 207 9.94 -8.89 -5.32
CA LEU A 207 9.20 -8.68 -4.07
C LEU A 207 9.15 -9.96 -3.25
N LEU A 208 8.88 -11.10 -3.92
CA LEU A 208 8.77 -12.41 -3.27
C LEU A 208 10.06 -12.81 -2.54
N GLU A 209 11.24 -12.37 -2.99
CA GLU A 209 12.51 -12.60 -2.26
C GLU A 209 12.54 -11.98 -0.85
N HIS A 210 11.64 -11.04 -0.56
CA HIS A 210 11.55 -10.34 0.72
C HIS A 210 10.36 -10.80 1.58
N ILE A 211 9.59 -11.79 1.13
CA ILE A 211 8.40 -12.29 1.85
C ILE A 211 8.70 -13.71 2.36
N PRO A 212 8.38 -14.02 3.63
CA PRO A 212 8.57 -15.37 4.13
C PRO A 212 7.46 -16.29 3.57
N PRO A 213 7.73 -17.58 3.36
CA PRO A 213 6.76 -18.49 2.75
C PRO A 213 5.40 -18.54 3.48
N ASN A 214 5.39 -18.34 4.80
CA ASN A 214 4.17 -18.38 5.60
C ASN A 214 3.20 -17.23 5.30
N ASP A 215 3.70 -16.09 4.82
CA ASP A 215 2.88 -14.92 4.51
C ASP A 215 2.47 -14.90 3.02
N LEU A 216 2.96 -15.84 2.22
CA LEU A 216 2.69 -15.92 0.79
C LEU A 216 1.45 -16.77 0.49
N ARG A 217 0.61 -16.27 -0.41
CA ARG A 217 -0.50 -17.01 -1.02
C ARG A 217 -0.33 -16.96 -2.53
N LEU A 218 -0.39 -18.11 -3.18
CA LEU A 218 -0.31 -18.22 -4.63
C LEU A 218 -1.71 -18.36 -5.20
N MET A 219 -2.05 -17.52 -6.16
CA MET A 219 -3.34 -17.57 -6.85
C MET A 219 -3.15 -18.12 -8.25
N SER A 220 -3.95 -19.11 -8.62
CA SER A 220 -3.97 -19.70 -9.97
C SER A 220 -5.38 -19.80 -10.49
N ARG A 221 -5.54 -19.69 -11.81
CA ARG A 221 -6.83 -19.85 -12.47
C ARG A 221 -7.00 -21.29 -12.95
N SER A 222 -8.12 -21.92 -12.55
CA SER A 222 -8.54 -23.23 -13.05
C SER A 222 -8.91 -23.13 -14.53
N LEU A 223 -8.38 -24.04 -15.35
CA LEU A 223 -8.71 -24.10 -16.78
C LEU A 223 -10.04 -24.81 -17.05
N GLU A 224 -10.57 -25.57 -16.09
CA GLU A 224 -11.79 -26.37 -16.27
C GLU A 224 -13.05 -25.51 -16.17
N ASP A 225 -13.13 -24.71 -15.11
CA ASP A 225 -14.30 -23.92 -14.74
C ASP A 225 -14.02 -22.42 -14.63
N GLY A 226 -12.76 -22.05 -14.81
CA GLY A 226 -12.29 -20.70 -14.65
C GLY A 226 -12.02 -20.30 -13.21
N SER A 227 -12.40 -21.03 -12.16
CA SER A 227 -12.31 -20.55 -10.76
C SER A 227 -10.89 -20.13 -10.29
N VAL A 228 -10.79 -19.23 -9.30
CA VAL A 228 -9.51 -18.89 -8.65
C VAL A 228 -9.23 -19.85 -7.51
N GLN A 229 -8.09 -20.53 -7.59
CA GLN A 229 -7.59 -21.43 -6.57
C GLN A 229 -6.46 -20.74 -5.78
N VAL A 230 -6.49 -20.87 -4.46
CA VAL A 230 -5.43 -20.37 -3.57
C VAL A 230 -4.62 -21.56 -3.09
N SER A 231 -3.31 -21.51 -3.35
CA SER A 231 -2.33 -22.48 -2.88
C SER A 231 -1.25 -21.80 -2.04
N TYR A 232 -0.42 -22.63 -1.39
CA TYR A 232 0.64 -22.18 -0.49
C TYR A 232 1.98 -22.64 -1.07
N PRO A 233 3.06 -21.86 -0.93
CA PRO A 233 4.38 -22.34 -1.30
C PRO A 233 4.73 -23.60 -0.49
N LYS A 234 5.40 -24.55 -1.13
CA LYS A 234 5.87 -25.77 -0.45
C LYS A 234 6.87 -25.38 0.64
N GLN A 235 6.61 -25.74 1.89
CA GLN A 235 7.35 -25.29 3.08
C GLN A 235 8.82 -25.76 3.16
N HIS A 236 9.31 -26.52 2.17
CA HIS A 236 10.64 -27.14 2.16
C HIS A 236 11.35 -27.03 0.81
N LEU A 237 11.25 -25.89 0.13
CA LEU A 237 12.11 -25.64 -1.04
C LEU A 237 13.48 -25.17 -0.55
N PRO A 238 14.56 -25.96 -0.71
CA PRO A 238 15.91 -25.60 -0.25
C PRO A 238 16.46 -24.33 -0.92
N GLU A 239 15.82 -23.88 -2.01
CA GLU A 239 16.20 -22.69 -2.78
C GLU A 239 15.58 -21.39 -2.26
N TRP A 240 14.63 -21.45 -1.31
CA TRP A 240 14.03 -20.24 -0.76
C TRP A 240 15.00 -19.53 0.20
N LYS A 241 15.80 -18.61 -0.35
CA LYS A 241 16.77 -17.84 0.43
C LYS A 241 16.05 -16.86 1.35
N THR A 242 15.96 -17.18 2.63
CA THR A 242 15.49 -16.22 3.64
C THR A 242 16.52 -15.10 3.78
N ARG A 243 16.35 -13.99 3.06
CA ARG A 243 17.15 -12.78 3.28
C ARG A 243 16.59 -12.08 4.52
N SER A 244 17.34 -12.07 5.61
CA SER A 244 17.00 -11.29 6.80
C SER A 244 16.78 -9.83 6.40
N ILE A 245 15.61 -9.29 6.74
CA ILE A 245 15.33 -7.87 6.62
C ILE A 245 15.84 -7.26 7.92
N GLU A 246 17.10 -6.85 7.95
CA GLU A 246 17.62 -6.07 9.08
C GLU A 246 16.95 -4.69 9.09
N PRO A 247 16.59 -4.18 10.28
CA PRO A 247 15.95 -2.87 10.40
C PRO A 247 16.96 -1.74 10.16
N LEU A 248 16.52 -0.71 9.42
CA LEU A 248 17.06 0.66 9.51
C LEU A 248 16.53 1.36 10.77
#